data_AF-A0A7G2JY97-F1
#
_entry.id   AF-A0A7G2JY97-F1
#
_cell.length_a   1.000
_cell.length_b   1.000
_cell.length_c   1.000
_cell.angle_alpha   90.00
_cell.angle_beta   90.00
_cell.angle_gamma   90.00
#
_symmetry.space_group_name_H-M   'P 1'
#
loop_
_entity.id
_entity.type
_entity.pdbx_description
1 polymer ?
#
loop_
_entity_poly.entity_id
_entity_poly.type
_entity_poly.pdbx_seq_one_letter_code
_entity_poly.pdbx_strand_id
1 'polypeptide(L)'
;IITFLSSVLFIAKQFIERLNLNSVVRAGVDVVRMPKTESAQDVLDMDHAITEIEKACGREAGSTKMLAAIESPLGITQANQIAFASKRLIGIALGAEDYVRNLKTERSPEGIELLFARCSILQAARAAGIQAFDTVYSNANNEEGFLKEAALI
;
A
#
# COMPACT_ATOMS: atom_id res chain seq x y z
N ILE A 1 11.92 -13.19 -4.44
CA ILE A 1 11.87 -13.69 -3.05
C ILE A 1 10.69 -12.99 -2.39
N ILE A 2 9.51 -13.64 -2.41
CA ILE A 2 8.27 -13.11 -1.85
C ILE A 2 8.09 -13.79 -0.50
N THR A 3 8.38 -13.08 0.58
CA THR A 3 8.07 -13.55 1.92
C THR A 3 6.59 -13.30 2.14
N PHE A 4 5.79 -14.36 2.20
CA PHE A 4 4.37 -14.29 2.58
C PHE A 4 4.28 -13.76 4.02
N LEU A 5 3.85 -12.50 4.16
CA LEU A 5 3.37 -11.97 5.44
C LEU A 5 2.00 -12.59 5.68
N SER A 6 1.91 -13.54 6.62
CA SER A 6 0.70 -14.34 6.91
C SER A 6 -0.49 -13.55 7.47
N SER A 7 -0.39 -12.24 7.61
CA SER A 7 -1.32 -11.42 8.39
C SER A 7 -1.29 -9.94 7.93
N VAL A 8 -1.57 -9.70 6.65
CA VAL A 8 -1.83 -8.34 6.13
C VAL A 8 -3.33 -8.09 6.10
N LEU A 9 -3.83 -7.16 6.92
CA LEU A 9 -5.25 -6.79 6.92
C LEU A 9 -5.48 -5.53 6.07
N PHE A 10 -6.44 -5.59 5.16
CA PHE A 10 -6.87 -4.46 4.32
C PHE A 10 -7.90 -3.60 5.06
N ILE A 11 -7.62 -2.31 5.21
CA ILE A 11 -8.58 -1.31 5.71
C ILE A 11 -8.91 -0.38 4.54
N ALA A 12 -10.16 0.06 4.35
CA ALA A 12 -10.61 0.89 3.21
C ALA A 12 -10.80 2.38 3.60
N LYS A 13 -10.41 3.35 2.73
CA LYS A 13 -10.30 4.80 3.06
C LYS A 13 -11.67 5.40 3.37
N GLN A 14 -12.72 4.79 2.83
CA GLN A 14 -14.11 5.24 3.01
C GLN A 14 -14.71 4.83 4.36
N PHE A 15 -14.06 3.94 5.11
CA PHE A 15 -14.57 3.38 6.38
C PHE A 15 -13.42 3.07 7.35
N ILE A 16 -12.57 4.06 7.65
CA ILE A 16 -11.88 4.04 8.95
C ILE A 16 -12.91 4.47 9.99
N GLU A 17 -13.85 3.58 10.31
CA GLU A 17 -14.42 3.63 11.64
C GLU A 17 -13.25 3.38 12.58
N ARG A 18 -12.89 4.34 13.44
CA ARG A 18 -11.82 4.19 14.44
C ARG A 18 -11.93 2.87 15.22
N LEU A 19 -13.14 2.33 15.33
CA LEU A 19 -13.46 1.02 15.89
C LEU A 19 -12.74 -0.14 15.18
N ASN A 20 -12.65 -0.13 13.85
CA ASN A 20 -11.96 -1.16 13.08
C ASN A 20 -10.45 -1.12 13.30
N LEU A 21 -9.82 0.07 13.21
CA LEU A 21 -8.37 0.19 13.44
C LEU A 21 -8.00 -0.18 14.89
N ASN A 22 -8.79 0.25 15.88
CA ASN A 22 -8.56 -0.07 17.28
C ASN A 22 -8.58 -1.58 17.52
N SER A 23 -9.59 -2.27 16.97
CA SER A 23 -9.78 -3.71 17.14
C SER A 23 -8.63 -4.50 16.54
N VAL A 24 -8.15 -4.13 15.35
CA VAL A 24 -7.14 -4.91 14.63
C VAL A 24 -5.74 -4.74 15.22
N VAL A 25 -5.40 -3.52 15.65
CA VAL A 25 -4.13 -3.27 16.35
C VAL A 25 -4.13 -4.02 17.69
N ARG A 26 -5.25 -4.01 18.43
CA ARG A 26 -5.40 -4.79 19.68
C ARG A 26 -5.30 -6.29 19.46
N ALA A 27 -5.91 -6.80 18.38
CA ALA A 27 -5.83 -8.21 17.99
C ALA A 27 -4.41 -8.63 17.59
N GLY A 28 -3.56 -7.66 17.26
CA GLY A 28 -2.14 -7.86 17.07
C GLY A 28 -1.71 -8.23 15.67
N VAL A 29 -2.37 -7.64 14.68
CA VAL A 29 -1.94 -7.72 13.28
C VAL A 29 -0.50 -7.21 13.10
N ASP A 30 0.24 -7.84 12.20
CA ASP A 30 1.62 -7.43 11.89
C ASP A 30 1.65 -6.20 10.99
N VAL A 31 0.70 -6.08 10.05
CA VAL A 31 0.66 -5.00 9.05
C VAL A 31 -0.76 -4.51 8.82
N VAL A 32 -0.95 -3.19 8.94
CA VAL A 32 -2.14 -2.48 8.47
C VAL A 32 -1.91 -1.96 7.06
N ARG A 33 -2.73 -2.39 6.10
CA ARG A 33 -2.67 -1.85 4.74
C ARG A 33 -3.55 -0.61 4.63
N MET A 34 -2.91 0.51 4.29
CA MET A 34 -3.55 1.80 4.06
C MET A 34 -4.02 1.90 2.60
N PRO A 35 -5.30 2.18 2.36
CA PRO A 35 -5.89 2.36 1.03
C PRO A 35 -5.72 3.81 0.56
N LYS A 36 -5.78 4.06 -0.77
CA LYS A 36 -5.79 5.39 -1.39
C LYS A 36 -4.88 6.41 -0.68
N THR A 37 -3.62 6.06 -0.44
CA THR A 37 -2.66 6.95 0.23
C THR A 37 -2.16 7.99 -0.77
N GLU A 38 -2.36 9.27 -0.48
CA GLU A 38 -2.11 10.37 -1.43
C GLU A 38 -1.09 11.38 -0.91
N SER A 39 -0.79 11.34 0.39
CA SER A 39 0.13 12.27 1.02
C SER A 39 0.97 11.61 2.10
N ALA A 40 2.12 12.23 2.43
CA ALA A 40 2.89 11.86 3.61
C ALA A 40 2.08 12.04 4.91
N GLN A 41 1.17 13.02 4.94
CA GLN A 41 0.31 13.28 6.10
C GLN A 41 -0.62 12.10 6.37
N ASP A 42 -1.17 11.45 5.34
CA ASP A 42 -2.01 10.24 5.49
C ASP A 42 -1.25 9.16 6.29
N VAL A 43 0.04 9.00 6.02
CA VAL A 43 0.93 8.02 6.68
C VAL A 43 1.22 8.43 8.12
N LEU A 44 1.51 9.71 8.36
CA LEU A 44 1.77 10.24 9.70
C LEU A 44 0.54 10.13 10.61
N ASP A 45 -0.64 10.46 10.08
CA ASP A 45 -1.90 10.36 10.82
C ASP A 45 -2.20 8.91 11.22
N MET A 46 -1.96 7.96 10.31
CA MET A 46 -2.11 6.53 10.60
C MET A 46 -1.09 6.05 11.63
N ASP A 47 0.18 6.46 11.52
CA ASP A 47 1.21 6.11 12.50
C ASP A 47 0.85 6.62 13.90
N HIS A 48 0.41 7.87 14.00
CA HIS A 48 -0.07 8.46 15.25
C HIS A 48 -1.25 7.66 15.83
N ALA A 49 -2.24 7.32 14.99
CA ALA A 49 -3.40 6.56 15.44
C ALA A 49 -3.02 5.16 15.95
N ILE A 50 -2.17 4.44 15.22
CA ILE A 50 -1.66 3.11 15.63
C ILE A 50 -0.88 3.22 16.94
N THR A 51 0.01 4.21 17.05
CA THR A 51 0.83 4.43 18.25
C THR A 51 -0.02 4.67 19.49
N GLU A 52 -1.10 5.45 19.39
CA GLU A 52 -2.01 5.66 20.51
C GLU A 52 -2.78 4.39 20.89
N ILE A 53 -3.16 3.57 19.91
CA ILE A 53 -3.82 2.29 20.19
C ILE A 53 -2.86 1.29 20.84
N GLU A 54 -1.62 1.18 20.33
CA GLU A 54 -0.57 0.32 20.90
C GLU A 54 -0.34 0.65 22.37
N LYS A 55 -0.15 1.94 22.69
CA LYS A 55 -0.05 2.42 24.09
C LYS A 55 -1.27 2.03 24.92
N ALA A 56 -2.48 2.27 24.40
CA ALA A 56 -3.73 2.00 25.11
C ALA A 56 -4.06 0.50 25.31
N CYS A 57 -3.33 -0.40 24.65
CA CYS A 57 -3.47 -1.85 24.82
C CYS A 57 -2.21 -2.56 25.33
N GLY A 58 -1.17 -1.80 25.71
CA GLY A 58 0.07 -2.34 26.26
C GLY A 58 0.93 -3.08 25.24
N ARG A 59 0.76 -2.81 23.93
CA ARG A 59 1.61 -3.37 22.88
C ARG A 59 2.91 -2.57 22.74
N GLU A 60 3.95 -3.22 22.25
CA GLU A 60 5.21 -2.56 21.94
C GLU A 60 5.00 -1.48 20.86
N ALA A 61 5.51 -0.28 21.13
CA ALA A 61 5.44 0.84 20.21
C ALA A 61 6.21 0.50 18.92
N GLY A 62 5.53 0.60 17.77
CA GLY A 62 6.13 0.24 16.49
C GLY A 62 5.89 -1.21 16.07
N SER A 63 5.22 -2.04 16.89
CA SER A 63 4.98 -3.46 16.59
C SER A 63 4.10 -3.66 15.35
N THR A 64 3.09 -2.81 15.14
CA THR A 64 2.17 -2.89 14.00
C THR A 64 2.69 -2.11 12.80
N LYS A 65 3.11 -2.74 11.71
CA LYS A 65 3.65 -2.05 10.52
C LYS A 65 2.56 -1.51 9.60
N MET A 66 2.97 -0.73 8.60
CA MET A 66 2.07 -0.16 7.58
C MET A 66 2.51 -0.53 6.17
N LEU A 67 1.54 -0.72 5.28
CA LEU A 67 1.73 -0.89 3.84
C LEU A 67 0.79 0.07 3.12
N ALA A 68 1.29 1.03 2.35
CA ALA A 68 0.43 2.00 1.67
C ALA A 68 0.07 1.54 0.25
N ALA A 69 -1.20 1.58 -0.11
CA ALA A 69 -1.68 1.44 -1.46
C ALA A 69 -1.78 2.83 -2.10
N ILE A 70 -1.10 3.02 -3.22
CA ILE A 70 -1.13 4.23 -4.02
C ILE A 70 -2.01 3.94 -5.24
N GLU A 71 -3.11 4.68 -5.35
CA GLU A 71 -4.24 4.33 -6.21
C GLU A 71 -4.81 5.56 -6.95
N SER A 72 -4.07 6.67 -6.94
CA SER A 72 -4.47 7.92 -7.60
C SER A 72 -3.28 8.65 -8.23
N PRO A 73 -3.53 9.52 -9.23
CA PRO A 73 -2.48 10.35 -9.84
C PRO A 73 -1.71 11.18 -8.81
N LEU A 74 -2.41 11.78 -7.84
CA LEU A 74 -1.79 12.55 -6.77
C LEU A 74 -0.84 11.69 -5.94
N GLY A 75 -1.29 10.50 -5.51
CA GLY A 75 -0.44 9.59 -4.75
C GLY A 75 0.80 9.15 -5.52
N ILE A 76 0.69 8.91 -6.84
CA ILE A 76 1.86 8.56 -7.68
C ILE A 76 2.85 9.72 -7.74
N THR A 77 2.39 10.97 -7.94
CA THR A 77 3.28 12.14 -7.96
C THR A 77 3.95 12.40 -6.60
N GLN A 78 3.32 11.94 -5.51
CA GLN A 78 3.78 12.11 -4.14
C GLN A 78 4.49 10.86 -3.58
N ALA A 79 4.70 9.82 -4.39
CA ALA A 79 5.15 8.50 -3.93
C ALA A 79 6.45 8.57 -3.11
N ASN A 80 7.37 9.44 -3.48
CA ASN A 80 8.62 9.65 -2.74
C ASN A 80 8.35 10.22 -1.33
N GLN A 81 7.53 11.26 -1.20
CA GLN A 81 7.18 11.83 0.11
C GLN A 81 6.46 10.81 0.99
N ILE A 82 5.56 10.01 0.42
CA ILE A 82 4.85 8.93 1.10
C ILE A 82 5.84 7.87 1.61
N ALA A 83 6.76 7.42 0.77
CA ALA A 83 7.72 6.36 1.10
C ALA A 83 8.66 6.73 2.26
N PHE A 84 9.01 8.01 2.41
CA PHE A 84 9.88 8.50 3.48
C PHE A 84 9.14 8.92 4.76
N ALA A 85 7.79 8.93 4.77
CA ALA A 85 7.00 9.58 5.81
C ALA A 85 7.13 8.92 7.20
N SER A 86 7.30 7.61 7.29
CA SER A 86 7.38 6.90 8.57
C SER A 86 8.28 5.66 8.51
N LYS A 87 8.97 5.37 9.62
CA LYS A 87 9.74 4.12 9.82
C LYS A 87 8.84 2.88 9.97
N ARG A 88 7.56 3.06 10.25
CA ARG A 88 6.56 1.98 10.35
C ARG A 88 6.05 1.55 8.97
N LEU A 89 6.21 2.39 7.94
CA LEU A 89 5.88 2.05 6.55
C LEU A 89 6.93 1.08 6.00
N ILE A 90 6.53 -0.15 5.73
CA ILE A 90 7.43 -1.23 5.25
C ILE A 90 7.33 -1.45 3.74
N GLY A 91 6.37 -0.81 3.08
CA GLY A 91 6.27 -0.85 1.64
C GLY A 91 5.15 0.02 1.09
N ILE A 92 5.16 0.13 -0.24
CA ILE A 92 4.13 0.79 -1.04
C ILE A 92 3.70 -0.13 -2.17
N ALA A 93 2.40 -0.12 -2.48
CA ALA A 93 1.76 -0.99 -3.45
C ALA A 93 0.96 -0.19 -4.48
N LEU A 94 0.99 -0.59 -5.74
CA LEU A 94 0.10 -0.02 -6.76
C LEU A 94 -1.30 -0.64 -6.65
N GLY A 95 -2.35 0.19 -6.54
CA GLY A 95 -3.72 -0.27 -6.78
C GLY A 95 -4.17 0.12 -8.19
N ALA A 96 -3.90 -0.73 -9.19
CA ALA A 96 -4.09 -0.36 -10.59
C ALA A 96 -5.56 -0.11 -10.96
N GLU A 97 -6.50 -0.91 -10.45
CA GLU A 97 -7.92 -0.79 -10.80
C GLU A 97 -8.50 0.58 -10.42
N ASP A 98 -8.22 1.03 -9.20
CA ASP A 98 -8.63 2.36 -8.74
C ASP A 98 -7.79 3.46 -9.39
N TYR A 99 -6.50 3.22 -9.66
CA TYR A 99 -5.65 4.18 -10.36
C TYR A 99 -6.14 4.48 -11.78
N VAL A 100 -6.44 3.45 -12.56
CA VAL A 100 -6.96 3.57 -13.94
C VAL A 100 -8.30 4.28 -13.96
N ARG A 101 -9.18 3.99 -12.99
CA ARG A 101 -10.44 4.73 -12.81
C ARG A 101 -10.21 6.21 -12.51
N ASN A 102 -9.27 6.53 -11.62
CA ASN A 102 -8.93 7.93 -11.29
C ASN A 102 -8.30 8.67 -12.49
N LEU A 103 -7.53 7.96 -13.33
CA LEU A 103 -6.99 8.51 -14.57
C LEU A 103 -8.07 8.74 -15.65
N LYS A 104 -9.26 8.15 -15.50
CA LYS A 104 -10.31 8.10 -16.54
C LYS A 104 -9.81 7.46 -17.83
N THR A 105 -9.05 6.38 -17.66
CA THR A 105 -8.49 5.54 -18.72
C THR A 105 -9.03 4.11 -18.59
N GLU A 106 -8.62 3.22 -19.49
CA GLU A 106 -8.97 1.80 -19.46
C GLU A 106 -7.70 0.93 -19.33
N ARG A 107 -7.87 -0.28 -18.80
CA ARG A 107 -6.77 -1.27 -18.73
C ARG A 107 -6.43 -1.74 -20.13
N SER A 108 -5.20 -1.49 -20.58
CA SER A 108 -4.70 -2.08 -21.82
C SER A 108 -4.13 -3.48 -21.55
N PRO A 109 -4.14 -4.39 -22.54
CA PRO A 109 -3.48 -5.70 -22.41
C PRO A 109 -1.99 -5.59 -22.07
N GLU A 110 -1.32 -4.54 -22.56
CA GLU A 110 0.10 -4.27 -22.33
C GLU A 110 0.37 -3.54 -20.99
N GLY A 111 -0.67 -2.95 -20.39
CA GLY A 111 -0.57 -2.19 -19.14
C GLY A 111 0.25 -0.91 -19.24
N ILE A 112 0.32 -0.29 -20.43
CA ILE A 112 1.15 0.91 -20.67
C ILE A 112 0.75 2.10 -19.77
N GLU A 113 -0.54 2.21 -19.45
CA GLU A 113 -1.09 3.21 -18.54
C GLU A 113 -0.57 3.08 -17.11
N LEU A 114 -0.08 1.89 -16.72
CA LEU A 114 0.51 1.63 -15.41
C LEU A 114 2.02 1.87 -15.38
N LEU A 115 2.69 1.97 -16.53
CA LEU A 115 4.16 1.99 -16.61
C LEU A 115 4.76 3.11 -15.74
N PHE A 116 4.21 4.32 -15.84
CA PHE A 116 4.69 5.45 -15.04
C PHE A 116 4.50 5.22 -13.54
N ALA A 117 3.33 4.68 -13.15
CA ALA A 117 3.02 4.38 -11.76
C ALA A 117 3.95 3.30 -11.18
N ARG A 118 4.14 2.21 -11.92
CA ARG A 118 5.07 1.11 -11.61
C ARG A 118 6.49 1.60 -11.37
N CYS A 119 7.03 2.35 -12.32
CA CYS A 119 8.37 2.92 -12.21
C CYS A 119 8.48 3.88 -11.02
N SER A 120 7.49 4.75 -10.80
CA SER A 120 7.49 5.72 -9.70
C SER A 120 7.48 5.04 -8.33
N ILE A 121 6.64 4.02 -8.16
CA ILE A 121 6.55 3.24 -6.92
C ILE A 121 7.85 2.48 -6.67
N LEU A 122 8.40 1.81 -7.68
CA LEU A 122 9.66 1.08 -7.53
C LEU A 122 10.80 2.01 -7.09
N GLN A 123 10.94 3.17 -7.75
CA GLN A 123 11.98 4.15 -7.42
C GLN A 123 11.80 4.70 -6.01
N ALA A 124 10.60 5.14 -5.65
CA ALA A 124 10.32 5.68 -4.32
C ALA A 124 10.58 4.65 -3.21
N ALA A 125 10.11 3.41 -3.40
CA ALA A 125 10.30 2.34 -2.43
C ALA A 125 11.79 2.01 -2.23
N ARG A 126 12.55 1.85 -3.33
CA ARG A 126 13.98 1.55 -3.26
C ARG A 126 14.78 2.71 -2.64
N ALA A 127 14.44 3.96 -2.97
CA ALA A 127 15.07 5.14 -2.37
C ALA A 127 14.85 5.21 -0.85
N ALA A 128 13.66 4.86 -0.37
CA ALA A 128 13.34 4.82 1.05
C ALA A 128 13.83 3.55 1.77
N GLY A 129 14.32 2.55 1.04
CA GLY A 129 14.73 1.25 1.58
C GLY A 129 13.57 0.36 2.01
N ILE A 130 12.40 0.51 1.39
CA ILE A 130 11.17 -0.25 1.68
C ILE A 130 10.76 -1.14 0.49
N GLN A 131 9.78 -2.02 0.72
CA GLN A 131 9.30 -2.93 -0.31
C GLN A 131 8.43 -2.22 -1.36
N ALA A 132 8.53 -2.67 -2.61
CA ALA A 132 7.67 -2.25 -3.70
C ALA A 132 6.78 -3.42 -4.06
N PHE A 133 5.47 -3.21 -4.09
CA PHE A 133 4.51 -4.23 -4.48
C PHE A 133 3.78 -3.78 -5.76
N ASP A 134 3.68 -4.68 -6.72
CA ASP A 134 2.89 -4.44 -7.92
C ASP A 134 1.40 -4.64 -7.63
N THR A 135 0.58 -4.37 -8.64
CA THR A 135 -0.87 -4.55 -8.60
C THR A 135 -1.31 -6.02 -8.68
N VAL A 136 -2.56 -6.26 -8.32
CA VAL A 136 -3.26 -7.52 -8.60
C VAL A 136 -3.38 -7.72 -10.12
N TYR A 137 -3.15 -8.96 -10.57
CA TYR A 137 -3.51 -9.41 -11.91
C TYR A 137 -4.94 -9.98 -11.90
N SER A 138 -5.86 -9.30 -12.57
CA SER A 138 -7.30 -9.52 -12.44
C SER A 138 -7.82 -10.72 -13.24
N ASN A 139 -7.10 -11.18 -14.27
CA ASN A 139 -7.53 -12.31 -15.10
C ASN A 139 -7.01 -13.65 -14.56
N ALA A 140 -7.78 -14.27 -13.66
CA ALA A 140 -7.43 -15.56 -13.06
C ALA A 140 -7.30 -16.73 -14.05
N ASN A 141 -7.83 -16.58 -15.27
CA ASN A 141 -7.78 -17.62 -16.31
C ASN A 141 -6.60 -17.45 -17.28
N ASN A 142 -5.70 -16.48 -17.05
CA ASN A 142 -4.57 -16.19 -17.93
C ASN A 142 -3.24 -16.27 -17.16
N GLU A 143 -2.75 -17.49 -16.95
CA GLU A 143 -1.48 -17.74 -16.27
C GLU A 143 -0.28 -17.14 -17.01
N GLU A 144 -0.24 -17.25 -18.35
CA GLU A 144 0.85 -16.70 -19.15
C GLU A 144 0.95 -15.17 -18.98
N GLY A 145 -0.20 -14.48 -19.01
CA GLY A 145 -0.27 -13.05 -18.75
C GLY A 145 0.14 -12.68 -17.34
N PHE A 146 -0.27 -13.47 -16.34
CA PHE A 146 0.15 -13.29 -14.94
C PHE A 146 1.69 -13.37 -14.81
N LEU A 147 2.31 -14.41 -15.38
CA LEU A 147 3.76 -14.61 -15.31
C LEU A 147 4.54 -13.49 -16.01
N LYS A 148 4.05 -13.02 -17.16
CA LYS A 148 4.62 -11.87 -17.88
C LYS A 148 4.56 -10.60 -17.04
N GLU A 149 3.42 -10.32 -16.42
CA GLU A 149 3.21 -9.11 -15.62
C GLU A 149 4.02 -9.16 -14.31
N ALA A 150 4.05 -10.32 -13.65
CA ALA A 150 4.83 -10.53 -12.43
C ALA A 150 6.36 -10.41 -12.60
N ALA A 151 6.86 -10.45 -13.84
CA ALA A 151 8.28 -10.28 -14.14
C ALA A 151 8.71 -8.81 -14.33
N LEU A 152 7.78 -7.84 -14.25
CA LEU A 152 8.06 -6.43 -14.52
C LEU A 152 8.71 -5.68 -13.35
N ILE A 153 8.51 -6.12 -12.10
CA ILE A 153 8.98 -5.48 -10.86
C ILE A 153 9.47 -6.54 -9.87
#